data_AF-A0A7K2P7H1-F1
#
_entry.id   AF-A0A7K2P7H1-F1
#
_cell.length_a   1.000
_cell.length_b   1.000
_cell.length_c   1.000
_cell.angle_alpha   90.00
_cell.angle_beta   90.00
_cell.angle_gamma   90.00
#
_symmetry.space_group_name_H-M   'P 1'
#
loop_
_entity.id
_entity.type
_entity.pdbx_description
1 polymer ?
#
loop_
_entity_poly.entity_id
_entity_poly.type
_entity_poly.pdbx_seq_one_letter_code
_entity_poly.pdbx_strand_id
1 'polypeptide(L)'
;MSAHAAEPTPGVPPMPERNPKALRAAIAQHAPQLLPDFDEHWKRAIADTFDIGPLPAFMARWWGEYAIARDPELDAHMADLHHRAAESTDLADAQALLEEASEIRHRVRETEPGE
;
A
#
# COMPACT_ATOMS: atom_id res chain seq x y z
N MET A 1 22.20 -37.39 -1.68
CA MET A 1 20.97 -36.75 -1.17
C MET A 1 21.34 -35.33 -0.78
N SER A 2 21.24 -34.39 -1.71
CA SER A 2 21.52 -32.99 -1.42
C SER A 2 20.26 -32.35 -0.86
N ALA A 3 20.33 -31.94 0.41
CA ALA A 3 19.27 -31.20 1.06
C ALA A 3 19.05 -29.88 0.32
N HIS A 4 17.89 -29.75 -0.30
CA HIS A 4 17.38 -28.47 -0.76
C HIS A 4 17.10 -27.66 0.50
N ALA A 5 18.02 -26.77 0.86
CA ALA A 5 17.73 -25.75 1.86
C ALA A 5 16.54 -24.96 1.32
N ALA A 6 15.39 -25.12 1.98
CA ALA A 6 14.21 -24.32 1.69
C ALA A 6 14.63 -22.86 1.74
N GLU A 7 14.54 -22.16 0.61
CA GLU A 7 14.70 -20.72 0.59
C GLU A 7 13.74 -20.12 1.62
N PRO A 8 14.18 -19.19 2.48
CA PRO A 8 13.28 -18.54 3.41
C PRO A 8 12.22 -17.83 2.58
N THR A 9 10.96 -18.25 2.71
CA THR A 9 9.82 -17.48 2.22
C THR A 9 10.01 -16.05 2.72
N PRO A 10 10.14 -15.04 1.85
CA PRO A 10 10.30 -13.68 2.32
C PRO A 10 9.01 -13.33 3.06
N GLY A 11 9.09 -13.15 4.38
CA GLY A 11 7.98 -12.60 5.15
C GLY A 11 7.63 -11.21 4.62
N VAL A 12 6.41 -10.75 4.91
CA VAL A 12 5.96 -9.40 4.58
C VAL A 12 7.03 -8.39 5.08
N PRO A 13 7.62 -7.57 4.19
CA PRO A 13 8.61 -6.57 4.59
C PRO A 13 8.02 -5.63 5.65
N PRO A 14 8.74 -5.26 6.71
CA PRO A 14 8.19 -4.44 7.77
C PRO A 14 7.86 -3.02 7.29
N MET A 15 7.01 -2.34 8.05
CA MET A 15 6.67 -0.94 7.85
C MET A 15 7.90 -0.09 8.17
N PRO A 16 8.25 0.85 7.29
CA PRO A 16 9.40 1.71 7.49
C PRO A 16 9.13 2.71 8.60
N GLU A 17 10.18 3.43 9.02
CA GLU A 17 10.01 4.64 9.82
C GLU A 17 8.99 5.60 9.19
N ARG A 18 8.15 6.23 10.01
CA ARG A 18 7.00 7.03 9.54
C ARG A 18 7.41 8.42 9.04
N ASN A 19 8.24 8.45 8.00
CA ASN A 19 8.69 9.64 7.29
C ASN A 19 8.80 9.39 5.77
N PRO A 20 8.73 10.44 4.92
CA PRO A 20 8.71 10.28 3.46
C PRO A 20 9.94 9.59 2.89
N LYS A 21 11.12 9.85 3.46
CA LYS A 21 12.39 9.30 2.97
C LYS A 21 12.45 7.80 3.15
N ALA A 22 12.11 7.32 4.34
CA ALA A 22 12.09 5.90 4.65
C ALA A 22 10.99 5.17 3.87
N LEU A 23 9.80 5.77 3.76
CA LEU A 23 8.71 5.24 2.96
C LEU A 23 9.07 5.09 1.48
N ARG A 24 9.66 6.12 0.88
CA ARG A 24 10.12 6.07 -0.52
C ARG A 24 11.18 4.98 -0.74
N ALA A 25 12.11 4.82 0.20
CA ALA A 25 13.13 3.78 0.11
C ALA A 25 12.52 2.37 0.18
N ALA A 26 11.56 2.16 1.08
CA ALA A 26 10.85 0.90 1.21
C ALA A 26 10.03 0.58 -0.05
N ILE A 27 9.31 1.56 -0.60
CA ILE A 27 8.59 1.44 -1.88
C ILE A 27 9.56 1.02 -2.99
N ALA A 28 10.69 1.70 -3.14
CA ALA A 28 11.66 1.39 -4.19
C ALA A 28 12.22 -0.05 -4.11
N GLN A 29 12.29 -0.62 -2.90
CA GLN A 29 12.85 -1.95 -2.67
C GLN A 29 11.80 -3.06 -2.79
N HIS A 30 10.59 -2.84 -2.27
CA HIS A 30 9.59 -3.90 -2.06
C HIS A 30 8.32 -3.74 -2.90
N ALA A 31 8.00 -2.53 -3.35
CA ALA A 31 6.84 -2.26 -4.19
C ALA A 31 7.20 -1.23 -5.29
N PRO A 32 8.21 -1.51 -6.15
CA PRO A 32 8.74 -0.53 -7.10
C PRO A 32 7.70 -0.03 -8.09
N GLN A 33 6.61 -0.77 -8.30
CA GLN A 33 5.47 -0.36 -9.12
C GLN A 33 4.77 0.91 -8.60
N LEU A 34 4.84 1.21 -7.30
CA LEU A 34 4.24 2.41 -6.71
C LEU A 34 5.13 3.66 -6.83
N LEU A 35 6.42 3.49 -7.14
CA LEU A 35 7.39 4.58 -7.09
C LEU A 35 7.09 5.73 -8.07
N PRO A 36 6.67 5.49 -9.33
CA PRO A 36 6.34 6.57 -10.27
C PRO A 36 5.21 7.46 -9.74
N ASP A 37 4.11 6.85 -9.27
CA ASP A 37 2.95 7.57 -8.75
C ASP A 37 3.28 8.30 -7.45
N PHE A 38 4.14 7.72 -6.60
CA PHE A 38 4.65 8.37 -5.38
C PHE A 38 5.40 9.65 -5.72
N ASP A 39 6.35 9.57 -6.65
CA ASP A 39 7.19 10.71 -7.04
C ASP A 39 6.38 11.80 -7.76
N GLU A 40 5.43 11.41 -8.62
CA GLU A 40 4.52 12.36 -9.26
C GLU A 40 3.66 13.09 -8.23
N HIS A 41 3.08 12.36 -7.28
CA HIS A 41 2.26 12.96 -6.23
C HIS A 41 3.10 13.85 -5.31
N TRP A 42 4.32 13.44 -4.96
CA TRP A 42 5.25 14.26 -4.17
C TRP A 42 5.54 15.59 -4.86
N LYS A 43 5.84 15.53 -6.16
CA LYS A 43 6.13 16.71 -6.96
C LYS A 43 4.94 17.68 -6.95
N ARG A 44 3.75 17.18 -7.29
CA ARG A 44 2.52 18.00 -7.39
C ARG A 44 2.07 18.58 -6.04
N ALA A 45 2.16 17.81 -4.96
CA ALA A 45 1.57 18.19 -3.68
C ALA A 45 2.53 18.94 -2.74
N ILE A 46 3.84 18.65 -2.82
CA ILE A 46 4.82 19.12 -1.84
C ILE A 46 5.96 19.91 -2.51
N ALA A 47 6.64 19.31 -3.50
CA ALA A 47 7.86 19.91 -4.03
C ALA A 47 7.60 21.23 -4.79
N ASP A 48 6.54 21.27 -5.60
CA ASP A 48 6.24 22.40 -6.47
C ASP A 48 5.37 23.47 -5.78
N THR A 49 4.86 23.21 -4.58
CA THR A 49 3.92 24.09 -3.87
C THR A 49 4.59 25.00 -2.83
N PHE A 50 5.81 24.67 -2.40
CA PHE A 50 6.49 25.28 -1.24
C PHE A 50 5.64 25.27 0.05
N ASP A 51 4.62 24.40 0.12
CA ASP A 51 3.72 24.22 1.25
C ASP A 51 3.84 22.80 1.78
N ILE A 52 4.18 22.67 3.07
CA ILE A 52 4.27 21.37 3.76
C ILE A 52 2.95 20.95 4.41
N GLY A 53 1.93 21.81 4.39
CA GLY A 53 0.59 21.52 4.91
C GLY A 53 -0.02 20.20 4.42
N PRO A 54 0.16 19.79 3.14
CA PRO A 54 -0.35 18.52 2.63
C PRO A 54 0.41 17.28 3.12
N LEU A 55 1.56 17.43 3.79
CA LEU A 55 2.44 16.32 4.15
C LEU A 55 1.77 15.23 5.00
N PRO A 56 0.95 15.53 6.02
CA PRO A 56 0.28 14.50 6.80
C PRO A 56 -0.70 13.66 5.97
N ALA A 57 -1.47 14.29 5.07
CA ALA A 57 -2.40 13.60 4.19
C ALA A 57 -1.66 12.76 3.13
N PHE A 58 -0.56 13.29 2.58
CA PHE A 58 0.34 12.57 1.69
C PHE A 58 0.88 11.30 2.37
N MET A 59 1.43 11.44 3.59
CA MET A 59 1.95 10.32 4.36
C MET A 59 0.86 9.29 4.65
N ALA A 60 -0.32 9.70 5.11
CA ALA A 60 -1.40 8.77 5.42
C ALA A 60 -1.89 7.97 4.20
N ARG A 61 -1.91 8.59 3.02
CA ARG A 61 -2.23 7.90 1.76
C ARG A 61 -1.17 6.84 1.46
N TRP A 62 0.09 7.26 1.31
CA TRP A 62 1.15 6.38 0.84
C TRP A 62 1.55 5.31 1.84
N TRP A 63 1.36 5.57 3.14
CA TRP A 63 1.49 4.55 4.19
C TRP A 63 0.55 3.37 3.93
N GLY A 64 -0.73 3.65 3.67
CA GLY A 64 -1.71 2.60 3.38
C GLY A 64 -1.45 1.87 2.06
N GLU A 65 -1.06 2.58 1.00
CA GLU A 65 -0.74 1.92 -0.28
C GLU A 65 0.47 0.98 -0.14
N TYR A 66 1.54 1.41 0.54
CA TYR A 66 2.68 0.54 0.80
C TYR A 66 2.34 -0.63 1.73
N ALA A 67 1.55 -0.39 2.78
CA ALA A 67 1.15 -1.43 3.73
C ALA A 67 0.35 -2.58 3.06
N ILE A 68 -0.37 -2.28 1.98
CA ILE A 68 -1.03 -3.27 1.13
C ILE A 68 -0.01 -3.91 0.18
N ALA A 69 0.69 -3.11 -0.63
CA ALA A 69 1.53 -3.61 -1.72
C ALA A 69 2.77 -4.41 -1.24
N ARG A 70 3.19 -4.25 0.01
CA ARG A 70 4.28 -5.04 0.61
C ARG A 70 3.89 -6.51 0.85
N ASP A 71 2.60 -6.81 0.93
CA ASP A 71 2.05 -8.14 1.09
C ASP A 71 1.34 -8.57 -0.20
N PRO A 72 1.95 -9.45 -1.02
CA PRO A 72 1.36 -9.86 -2.29
C PRO A 72 -0.01 -10.54 -2.17
N GLU A 73 -0.29 -11.23 -1.06
CA GLU A 73 -1.59 -11.87 -0.84
C GLU A 73 -2.66 -10.83 -0.57
N LEU A 74 -2.34 -9.83 0.27
CA LEU A 74 -3.24 -8.72 0.56
C LEU A 74 -3.47 -7.83 -0.66
N ASP A 75 -2.43 -7.55 -1.44
CA ASP A 75 -2.54 -6.78 -2.68
C ASP A 75 -3.43 -7.49 -3.71
N ALA A 76 -3.25 -8.81 -3.88
CA ALA A 76 -4.11 -9.61 -4.74
C ALA A 76 -5.56 -9.64 -4.27
N HIS A 77 -5.80 -9.75 -2.95
CA HIS A 77 -7.16 -9.68 -2.38
C HIS A 77 -7.82 -8.32 -2.62
N MET A 78 -7.08 -7.23 -2.42
CA MET A 78 -7.56 -5.87 -2.70
C MET A 78 -7.89 -5.69 -4.20
N ALA A 79 -7.09 -6.26 -5.09
CA ALA A 79 -7.37 -6.23 -6.53
C ALA A 79 -8.62 -7.05 -6.89
N ASP A 80 -8.81 -8.24 -6.30
CA ASP A 80 -10.00 -9.07 -6.49
C ASP A 80 -11.28 -8.35 -6.04
N LEU A 81 -11.27 -7.74 -4.84
CA LEU A 81 -12.40 -6.98 -4.32
C LEU A 81 -12.81 -5.86 -5.29
N HIS A 82 -11.86 -5.05 -5.75
CA HIS A 82 -12.16 -3.98 -6.70
C HIS A 82 -12.63 -4.52 -8.06
N HIS A 83 -12.03 -5.61 -8.56
CA HIS A 83 -12.42 -6.23 -9.82
C HIS A 83 -13.87 -6.74 -9.76
N ARG A 84 -14.22 -7.50 -8.73
CA ARG A 84 -15.58 -8.00 -8.53
C ARG A 84 -16.60 -6.89 -8.31
N ALA A 85 -16.22 -5.82 -7.61
CA ALA A 85 -17.10 -4.67 -7.42
C ALA A 85 -17.40 -3.97 -8.76
N ALA A 86 -16.39 -3.86 -9.63
CA ALA A 86 -16.54 -3.26 -10.96
C ALA A 86 -17.40 -4.11 -11.91
N GLU A 87 -17.31 -5.44 -11.81
CA GLU A 87 -18.09 -6.37 -12.64
C GLU A 87 -19.48 -6.67 -12.07
N SER A 88 -19.79 -6.25 -10.83
CA SER A 88 -21.07 -6.52 -10.20
C SER A 88 -22.21 -5.76 -10.87
N THR A 89 -23.29 -6.47 -11.19
CA THR A 89 -24.55 -5.88 -11.67
C THR A 89 -25.53 -5.56 -10.55
N ASP A 90 -25.21 -5.98 -9.32
CA ASP A 90 -25.99 -5.64 -8.11
C ASP A 90 -25.25 -4.56 -7.31
N LEU A 91 -25.94 -3.46 -7.05
CA LEU A 91 -25.45 -2.35 -6.27
C LEU A 91 -25.14 -2.75 -4.82
N ALA A 92 -25.95 -3.62 -4.21
CA ALA A 92 -25.74 -4.06 -2.84
C ALA A 92 -24.46 -4.90 -2.73
N ASP A 93 -24.23 -5.80 -3.68
CA ASP A 93 -23.02 -6.61 -3.74
C ASP A 93 -21.77 -5.76 -4.01
N ALA A 94 -21.87 -4.78 -4.93
CA ALA A 94 -20.78 -3.85 -5.19
C ALA A 94 -20.42 -3.02 -3.95
N GLN A 95 -21.44 -2.55 -3.22
CA GLN A 95 -21.24 -1.79 -1.99
C GLN A 95 -20.55 -2.63 -0.90
N ALA A 96 -20.97 -3.88 -0.70
CA ALA A 96 -20.37 -4.77 0.29
C ALA A 96 -18.88 -5.05 0.00
N LEU A 97 -18.52 -5.24 -1.27
CA LEU A 97 -17.12 -5.44 -1.68
C LEU A 97 -16.25 -4.21 -1.43
N LEU A 98 -16.78 -3.02 -1.72
CA LEU A 98 -16.09 -1.75 -1.47
C LEU A 98 -15.98 -1.44 0.03
N GLU A 99 -16.97 -1.84 0.82
CA GLU A 99 -16.93 -1.73 2.29
C GLU A 99 -15.80 -2.59 2.86
N GLU A 100 -15.69 -3.85 2.43
CA GLU A 100 -14.58 -4.73 2.84
C GLU A 100 -13.22 -4.13 2.47
N ALA A 101 -13.06 -3.63 1.24
CA ALA A 101 -11.83 -2.97 0.81
C ALA A 101 -11.51 -1.72 1.65
N SER A 102 -12.54 -0.96 2.04
CA SER A 102 -12.40 0.20 2.91
C SER A 102 -11.97 -0.19 4.33
N GLU A 103 -12.54 -1.25 4.90
CA GLU A 103 -12.15 -1.77 6.22
C GLU A 103 -10.69 -2.24 6.24
N ILE A 104 -10.25 -2.93 5.18
CA ILE A 104 -8.84 -3.31 5.02
C ILE A 104 -7.96 -2.06 4.99
N ARG A 105 -8.32 -1.05 4.17
CA ARG A 105 -7.58 0.22 4.10
C ARG A 105 -7.53 0.96 5.43
N HIS A 106 -8.57 0.88 6.26
CA HIS A 106 -8.57 1.46 7.60
C HIS A 106 -7.57 0.73 8.49
N ARG A 107 -7.66 -0.60 8.55
CA ARG A 107 -6.80 -1.45 9.39
C ARG A 107 -5.32 -1.27 9.07
N VAL A 108 -4.94 -1.29 7.79
CA VAL A 108 -3.53 -1.17 7.39
C VAL A 108 -2.96 0.22 7.69
N ARG A 109 -3.78 1.28 7.81
CA ARG A 109 -3.32 2.62 8.18
C ARG A 109 -2.85 2.72 9.63
N GLU A 110 -3.36 1.83 10.48
CA GLU A 110 -3.05 1.75 11.90
C GLU A 110 -1.79 0.93 12.18
N THR A 111 -1.20 0.31 11.15
CA THR A 111 0.12 -0.35 11.30
C THR A 111 1.19 0.64 11.74
N GLU A 112 2.04 0.20 12.65
CA GLU A 112 3.16 0.95 13.19
C GLU A 112 4.49 0.53 12.54
N PRO A 113 5.53 1.39 12.58
CA PRO A 113 6.86 1.01 12.13
C PRO A 113 7.35 -0.31 12.77
N GLY A 114 7.89 -1.20 11.94
CA GLY A 114 8.42 -2.50 12.38
C GLY A 114 7.41 -3.67 12.36
N GLU A 115 6.11 -3.42 12.26
CA GLU A 115 5.07 -4.42 11.90
C GLU A 115 5.03 -4.69 10.40
#